data_AF-A0A7Y4H6C4-F1
#
_entry.id   AF-A0A7Y4H6C4-F1
#
_cell.length_a   1.000
_cell.length_b   1.000
_cell.length_c   1.000
_cell.angle_alpha   90.00
_cell.angle_beta   90.00
_cell.angle_gamma   90.00
#
_symmetry.space_group_name_H-M   'P 1'
#
loop_
_entity.id
_entity.type
_entity.pdbx_description
1 polymer ?
#
loop_
_entity_poly.entity_id
_entity_poly.type
_entity_poly.pdbx_seq_one_letter_code
_entity_poly.pdbx_strand_id
1 'polypeptide(L)'
;MPAALAQACVVDQHGGLVCGEGKAAMRVFADTTSPSKNYAFAWRSEQGLLLGRDIPDKVENVLIRIADGTVLAKLGGEYWETGEMRANRYELVAAWSPDSRSVIEVANSRWDSDSFAYYRIDGETATKLDLRALVEPVMTARLPPRNRQGNSFRVRTDRPLTLDERGRARFTAMLYVPKSETSNDYQVQVNVRTTGGKPSAQVVSMRRVKAD
;
A
#
# COMPACT_ATOMS: atom_id res chain seq x y z
N MET A 1 -10.52 29.84 14.46
CA MET A 1 -10.94 28.46 14.75
C MET A 1 -9.75 27.77 15.40
N PRO A 2 -9.85 27.27 16.65
CA PRO A 2 -8.74 26.57 17.27
C PRO A 2 -8.51 25.25 16.53
N ALA A 3 -7.27 24.99 16.13
CA ALA A 3 -6.86 23.70 15.60
C ALA A 3 -7.13 22.64 16.68
N ALA A 4 -7.90 21.61 16.36
CA ALA A 4 -8.06 20.46 17.24
C ALA A 4 -6.65 19.92 17.54
N LEU A 5 -6.29 19.85 18.82
CA LEU A 5 -5.01 19.31 19.27
C LEU A 5 -4.90 17.87 18.76
N ALA A 6 -3.81 17.58 18.06
CA ALA A 6 -3.49 16.25 17.59
C ALA A 6 -3.45 15.29 18.80
N GLN A 7 -4.38 14.33 18.84
CA GLN A 7 -4.48 13.34 19.90
C GLN A 7 -3.96 12.00 19.41
N ALA A 8 -3.35 11.24 20.32
CA ALA A 8 -2.96 9.88 20.07
C ALA A 8 -4.16 9.05 19.62
N CYS A 9 -3.93 8.11 18.70
CA CYS A 9 -4.98 7.20 18.29
C CYS A 9 -5.42 6.35 19.49
N VAL A 10 -6.73 6.17 19.63
CA VAL A 10 -7.37 5.44 20.73
C VAL A 10 -8.08 4.20 20.19
N VAL A 11 -8.14 3.16 21.01
CA VAL A 11 -8.89 1.95 20.68
C VAL A 11 -10.39 2.26 20.79
N ASP A 12 -11.14 1.94 19.75
CA ASP A 12 -12.59 2.09 19.72
C ASP A 12 -13.31 0.90 20.37
N GLN A 13 -14.63 1.00 20.47
CA GLN A 13 -15.50 -0.04 21.05
C GLN A 13 -15.45 -1.39 20.30
N HIS A 14 -14.88 -1.43 19.11
CA HIS A 14 -14.72 -2.62 18.27
C HIS A 14 -13.28 -3.15 18.28
N GLY A 15 -12.40 -2.59 19.13
CA GLY A 15 -10.99 -2.97 19.22
C GLY A 15 -10.10 -2.40 18.12
N GLY A 16 -10.65 -1.59 17.21
CA GLY A 16 -9.92 -0.93 16.14
C GLY A 16 -9.27 0.36 16.63
N LEU A 17 -8.09 0.70 16.12
CA LEU A 17 -7.41 1.93 16.47
C LEU A 17 -7.93 3.09 15.60
N VAL A 18 -8.41 4.16 16.23
CA VAL A 18 -9.00 5.34 15.59
C VAL A 18 -8.24 6.60 15.99
N CYS A 19 -7.93 7.45 15.01
CA CYS A 19 -7.21 8.70 15.20
C CYS A 19 -8.12 9.89 14.88
N GLY A 20 -8.19 10.87 15.78
CA GLY A 20 -9.04 12.05 15.62
C GLY A 20 -10.53 11.78 15.81
N GLU A 21 -11.36 12.78 15.55
CA GLU A 21 -12.79 12.76 15.82
C GLU A 21 -13.61 13.31 14.63
N GLY A 22 -14.91 12.97 14.61
CA GLY A 22 -15.87 13.47 13.62
C GLY A 22 -15.50 13.13 12.18
N LYS A 23 -15.64 14.11 11.26
CA LYS A 23 -15.38 13.92 9.82
C LYS A 23 -13.89 13.74 9.47
N ALA A 24 -12.99 14.12 10.37
CA ALA A 24 -11.55 13.95 10.18
C ALA A 24 -11.03 12.63 10.76
N ALA A 25 -11.90 11.84 11.42
CA ALA A 25 -11.50 10.59 12.05
C ALA A 25 -10.98 9.60 11.00
N MET A 26 -9.90 8.90 11.37
CA MET A 26 -9.22 7.91 10.56
C MET A 26 -9.21 6.59 11.30
N ARG A 27 -9.47 5.49 10.62
CA ARG A 27 -9.40 4.14 11.20
C ARG A 27 -8.18 3.41 10.66
N VAL A 28 -7.36 2.92 11.57
CA VAL A 28 -6.12 2.18 11.27
C VAL A 28 -6.44 0.77 10.80
N PHE A 29 -5.74 0.32 9.77
CA PHE A 29 -5.74 -1.08 9.36
C PHE A 29 -4.77 -1.86 10.25
N ALA A 30 -5.29 -2.74 11.10
CA ALA A 30 -4.52 -3.44 12.13
C ALA A 30 -3.25 -4.11 11.57
N ASP A 31 -3.39 -4.83 10.46
CA ASP A 31 -2.31 -5.62 9.83
C ASP A 31 -1.26 -4.79 9.09
N THR A 32 -1.37 -3.46 9.12
CA THR A 32 -0.45 -2.54 8.45
C THR A 32 0.46 -1.78 9.42
N THR A 33 0.38 -2.08 10.71
CA THR A 33 1.17 -1.41 11.74
C THR A 33 2.67 -1.72 11.59
N SER A 34 3.51 -0.69 11.69
CA SER A 34 4.97 -0.83 11.58
C SER A 34 5.55 -1.68 12.73
N PRO A 35 6.73 -2.31 12.55
CA PRO A 35 7.42 -3.02 13.63
C PRO A 35 7.63 -2.16 14.89
N SER A 36 7.93 -0.87 14.73
CA SER A 36 8.06 0.09 15.82
C SER A 36 6.74 0.52 16.47
N LYS A 37 5.59 0.15 15.88
CA LYS A 37 4.23 0.58 16.27
C LYS A 37 3.98 2.09 16.23
N ASN A 38 4.86 2.84 15.56
CA ASN A 38 4.74 4.29 15.45
C ASN A 38 3.95 4.73 14.21
N TYR A 39 3.81 3.86 13.22
CA TYR A 39 3.19 4.16 11.94
C TYR A 39 2.24 3.05 11.51
N ALA A 40 1.22 3.40 10.72
CA ALA A 40 0.34 2.44 10.10
C ALA A 40 -0.35 3.05 8.87
N PHE A 41 -1.00 2.22 8.07
CA PHE A 41 -1.99 2.69 7.12
C PHE A 41 -3.34 2.85 7.82
N ALA A 42 -4.11 3.82 7.37
CA ALA A 42 -5.46 4.08 7.82
C ALA A 42 -6.35 4.49 6.64
N TRP A 43 -7.65 4.50 6.86
CA TRP A 43 -8.61 5.09 5.94
C TRP A 43 -9.45 6.16 6.60
N ARG A 44 -9.95 7.08 5.78
CA ARG A 44 -10.96 8.08 6.13
C ARG A 44 -11.91 8.29 4.96
N SER A 45 -13.04 8.93 5.25
CA SER A 45 -14.01 9.42 4.29
C SER A 45 -14.44 10.83 4.70
N GLU A 46 -14.88 11.65 3.73
CA GLU A 46 -15.51 12.96 4.01
C GLU A 46 -16.76 12.86 4.90
N GLN A 47 -17.37 11.67 4.96
CA GLN A 47 -18.52 11.36 5.81
C GLN A 47 -18.12 11.11 7.28
N GLY A 48 -16.82 11.00 7.57
CA GLY A 48 -16.31 10.47 8.83
C GLY A 48 -16.27 8.94 8.83
N LEU A 49 -15.98 8.35 9.99
CA LEU A 49 -15.98 6.90 10.14
C LEU A 49 -17.41 6.39 10.27
N LEU A 50 -17.83 5.61 9.28
CA LEU A 50 -19.09 4.89 9.32
C LEU A 50 -18.96 3.62 10.17
N LEU A 51 -20.06 3.24 10.82
CA LEU A 51 -20.17 2.03 11.62
C LEU A 51 -21.11 1.03 10.96
N GLY A 52 -20.95 -0.25 11.28
CA GLY A 52 -21.83 -1.29 10.80
C GLY A 52 -21.71 -1.56 9.30
N ARG A 53 -22.86 -1.56 8.62
CA ARG A 53 -23.02 -1.99 7.22
C ARG A 53 -23.09 -0.86 6.20
N ASP A 54 -22.80 0.37 6.60
CA ASP A 54 -22.79 1.49 5.66
C ASP A 54 -21.51 1.45 4.82
N ILE A 55 -21.66 1.73 3.53
CA ILE A 55 -20.54 1.77 2.57
C ILE A 55 -20.05 3.22 2.48
N PRO A 56 -18.78 3.50 2.85
CA PRO A 56 -18.24 4.85 2.76
C PRO A 56 -18.04 5.27 1.30
N ASP A 57 -18.33 6.54 1.02
CA ASP A 57 -17.98 7.19 -0.24
C ASP A 57 -16.67 7.99 -0.10
N LYS A 58 -15.99 8.26 -1.23
CA LYS A 58 -14.75 9.06 -1.30
C LYS A 58 -13.69 8.64 -0.28
N VAL A 59 -13.41 7.34 -0.26
CA VAL A 59 -12.43 6.76 0.64
C VAL A 59 -11.02 7.23 0.26
N GLU A 60 -10.25 7.59 1.27
CA GLU A 60 -8.82 7.89 1.13
C GLU A 60 -8.02 6.99 2.05
N ASN A 61 -7.01 6.32 1.50
CA ASN A 61 -6.00 5.62 2.29
C ASN A 61 -4.82 6.57 2.60
N VAL A 62 -4.31 6.50 3.81
CA VAL A 62 -3.27 7.39 4.31
C VAL A 62 -2.24 6.61 5.13
N LEU A 63 -0.98 7.03 5.03
CA LEU A 63 0.08 6.63 5.96
C LEU A 63 0.12 7.65 7.09
N ILE A 64 0.01 7.18 8.33
CA ILE A 64 -0.08 8.05 9.50
C ILE A 64 0.99 7.74 10.55
N ARG A 65 1.21 8.72 11.44
CA ARG A 65 1.85 8.53 12.74
C ARG A 65 0.79 8.23 13.79
N ILE A 66 0.95 7.12 14.52
CA ILE A 66 -0.03 6.65 15.51
C ILE A 66 -0.06 7.56 16.75
N ALA A 67 1.08 8.15 17.13
CA ALA A 67 1.21 8.92 18.36
C ALA A 67 0.32 10.18 18.42
N ASP A 68 -0.07 10.72 17.27
CA ASP A 68 -0.80 11.99 17.17
C ASP A 68 -1.80 12.03 15.99
N GLY A 69 -1.93 10.94 15.23
CA GLY A 69 -2.81 10.87 14.06
C GLY A 69 -2.31 11.68 12.85
N THR A 70 -1.07 12.17 12.85
CA THR A 70 -0.54 12.99 11.75
C THR A 70 -0.49 12.18 10.45
N VAL A 71 -1.09 12.72 9.39
CA VAL A 71 -0.98 12.14 8.03
C VAL A 71 0.38 12.49 7.43
N LEU A 72 1.18 11.46 7.16
CA LEU A 72 2.52 11.59 6.57
C LEU A 72 2.50 11.56 5.05
N ALA A 73 1.57 10.81 4.46
CA ALA A 73 1.34 10.75 3.02
C ALA A 73 -0.04 10.20 2.67
N LYS A 74 -0.55 10.60 1.50
CA LYS A 74 -1.68 9.94 0.84
C LYS A 74 -1.21 8.67 0.12
N LEU A 75 -1.95 7.59 0.30
CA LEU A 75 -1.76 6.31 -0.35
C LEU A 75 -2.53 6.26 -1.68
N GLY A 76 -2.24 5.27 -2.52
CA GLY A 76 -2.90 5.12 -3.82
C GLY A 76 -4.17 4.26 -3.78
N GLY A 77 -4.36 3.46 -2.73
CA GLY A 77 -5.54 2.62 -2.56
C GLY A 77 -6.79 3.34 -2.05
N GLU A 78 -7.94 2.69 -2.23
CA GLU A 78 -9.25 3.10 -1.73
C GLU A 78 -9.89 2.00 -0.86
N TYR A 79 -9.07 1.14 -0.25
CA TYR A 79 -9.55 0.06 0.62
C TYR A 79 -10.20 0.67 1.88
N TRP A 80 -11.21 0.02 2.44
CA TRP A 80 -11.84 0.47 3.68
C TRP A 80 -12.37 -0.73 4.45
N GLU A 81 -12.50 -0.55 5.76
CA GLU A 81 -13.01 -1.58 6.66
C GLU A 81 -13.69 -0.94 7.87
N THR A 82 -14.96 -1.28 8.09
CA THR A 82 -15.78 -0.79 9.21
C THR A 82 -15.72 -1.70 10.43
N GLY A 83 -14.99 -2.81 10.37
CA GLY A 83 -14.96 -3.89 11.36
C GLY A 83 -16.06 -4.93 11.15
N GLU A 84 -17.18 -4.55 10.54
CA GLU A 84 -18.25 -5.48 10.13
C GLU A 84 -18.27 -5.74 8.63
N MET A 85 -17.85 -4.76 7.83
CA MET A 85 -17.72 -4.85 6.39
C MET A 85 -16.37 -4.33 5.93
N ARG A 86 -15.99 -4.75 4.73
CA ARG A 86 -14.79 -4.28 4.05
C ARG A 86 -15.02 -4.12 2.56
N ALA A 87 -14.17 -3.34 1.91
CA ALA A 87 -14.17 -3.17 0.46
C ALA A 87 -14.09 -4.53 -0.26
N ASN A 88 -15.11 -4.84 -1.06
CA ASN A 88 -15.19 -6.11 -1.77
C ASN A 88 -14.21 -6.16 -2.95
N ARG A 89 -13.39 -7.22 -3.03
CA ARG A 89 -12.36 -7.44 -4.08
C ARG A 89 -11.23 -6.41 -4.09
N TYR A 90 -11.03 -5.75 -2.97
CA TYR A 90 -9.85 -4.93 -2.74
C TYR A 90 -8.96 -5.58 -1.68
N GLU A 91 -7.66 -5.45 -1.84
CA GLU A 91 -6.66 -5.85 -0.85
C GLU A 91 -5.70 -4.70 -0.65
N LEU A 92 -5.29 -4.50 0.60
CA LEU A 92 -4.25 -3.54 0.96
C LEU A 92 -3.21 -4.27 1.81
N VAL A 93 -1.95 -4.21 1.38
CA VAL A 93 -0.82 -4.83 2.07
C VAL A 93 0.27 -3.79 2.32
N ALA A 94 0.85 -3.85 3.52
CA ALA A 94 2.02 -3.07 3.90
C ALA A 94 3.23 -4.00 4.09
N ALA A 95 4.34 -3.72 3.42
CA ALA A 95 5.61 -4.38 3.69
C ALA A 95 6.63 -3.40 4.26
N TRP A 96 6.84 -3.51 5.57
CA TRP A 96 7.72 -2.64 6.33
C TRP A 96 9.18 -3.09 6.24
N SER A 97 10.07 -2.11 6.16
CA SER A 97 11.47 -2.29 6.54
C SER A 97 11.57 -2.58 8.05
N PRO A 98 12.53 -3.42 8.50
CA PRO A 98 12.66 -3.77 9.93
C PRO A 98 12.87 -2.57 10.86
N ASP A 99 13.55 -1.53 10.39
CA ASP A 99 13.80 -0.28 11.11
C ASP A 99 12.61 0.71 11.05
N SER A 100 11.47 0.29 10.48
CA SER A 100 10.22 1.07 10.37
C SER A 100 10.37 2.43 9.70
N ARG A 101 11.39 2.54 8.84
CA ARG A 101 11.81 3.79 8.21
C ARG A 101 11.28 3.94 6.79
N SER A 102 10.80 2.84 6.23
CA SER A 102 10.19 2.76 4.92
C SER A 102 9.16 1.65 4.85
N VAL A 103 8.20 1.80 3.94
CA VAL A 103 7.13 0.83 3.71
C VAL A 103 6.79 0.76 2.23
N ILE A 104 6.40 -0.43 1.77
CA ILE A 104 5.77 -0.61 0.46
C ILE A 104 4.26 -0.77 0.66
N GLU A 105 3.49 0.01 -0.09
CA GLU A 105 2.06 -0.16 -0.28
C GLU A 105 1.83 -1.06 -1.50
N VAL A 106 0.95 -2.07 -1.34
CA VAL A 106 0.29 -2.74 -2.45
C VAL A 106 -1.21 -2.60 -2.24
N ALA A 107 -1.88 -1.87 -3.14
CA ALA A 107 -3.33 -1.79 -3.21
C ALA A 107 -3.80 -2.48 -4.48
N ASN A 108 -4.48 -3.60 -4.32
CA ASN A 108 -5.03 -4.38 -5.41
C ASN A 108 -6.54 -4.15 -5.52
N SER A 109 -7.05 -3.87 -6.72
CA SER A 109 -8.48 -4.02 -7.04
C SER A 109 -8.77 -5.44 -7.47
N ARG A 110 -9.94 -5.66 -8.08
CA ARG A 110 -10.32 -6.98 -8.61
C ARG A 110 -9.31 -7.53 -9.61
N TRP A 111 -8.72 -6.68 -10.45
CA TRP A 111 -7.91 -7.12 -11.58
C TRP A 111 -6.50 -6.56 -11.59
N ASP A 112 -6.24 -5.48 -10.88
CA ASP A 112 -5.01 -4.71 -11.05
C ASP A 112 -4.39 -4.33 -9.70
N SER A 113 -3.12 -3.92 -9.71
CA SER A 113 -2.48 -3.25 -8.58
C SER A 113 -2.60 -1.74 -8.73
N ASP A 114 -3.78 -1.20 -8.41
CA ASP A 114 -4.10 0.24 -8.49
C ASP A 114 -3.01 1.12 -7.85
N SER A 115 -2.40 0.66 -6.76
CA SER A 115 -1.18 1.25 -6.20
C SER A 115 -0.12 0.18 -5.95
N PHE A 116 1.11 0.47 -6.38
CA PHE A 116 2.30 -0.21 -5.91
C PHE A 116 3.41 0.82 -5.73
N ALA A 117 3.65 1.20 -4.48
CA ALA A 117 4.47 2.36 -4.15
C ALA A 117 5.36 2.12 -2.93
N TYR A 118 6.52 2.75 -2.94
CA TYR A 118 7.44 2.82 -1.80
C TYR A 118 7.33 4.17 -1.13
N TYR A 119 7.35 4.18 0.20
CA TYR A 119 7.33 5.38 1.02
C TYR A 119 8.55 5.41 1.92
N ARG A 120 9.29 6.51 1.87
CA ARG A 120 10.41 6.82 2.77
C ARG A 120 9.93 7.78 3.85
N ILE A 121 10.01 7.39 5.12
CA ILE A 121 9.57 8.23 6.24
C ILE A 121 10.77 9.02 6.77
N ASP A 122 10.63 10.34 6.81
CA ASP A 122 11.66 11.28 7.29
C ASP A 122 11.12 12.12 8.47
N GLY A 123 10.44 11.46 9.40
CA GLY A 123 9.87 12.05 10.61
C GLY A 123 8.47 12.61 10.38
N GLU A 124 8.38 13.82 9.80
CA GLU A 124 7.12 14.56 9.65
C GLU A 124 6.37 14.26 8.35
N THR A 125 7.07 13.78 7.34
CA THR A 125 6.49 13.48 6.02
C THR A 125 7.01 12.14 5.51
N ALA A 126 6.33 11.61 4.49
CA ALA A 126 6.82 10.48 3.73
C ALA A 126 6.96 10.81 2.23
N THR A 127 8.14 10.54 1.68
CA THR A 127 8.40 10.72 0.24
C THR A 127 8.00 9.46 -0.51
N LYS A 128 7.13 9.61 -1.51
CA LYS A 128 6.63 8.52 -2.36
C LYS A 128 7.56 8.25 -3.56
N LEU A 129 7.72 6.98 -3.90
CA LEU A 129 8.26 6.49 -5.16
C LEU A 129 7.27 5.49 -5.78
N ASP A 130 6.86 5.73 -7.01
CA ASP A 130 5.98 4.83 -7.75
C ASP A 130 6.78 3.62 -8.26
N LEU A 131 6.56 2.45 -7.64
CA LEU A 131 7.19 1.19 -8.05
C LEU A 131 6.47 0.56 -9.23
N ARG A 132 5.17 0.79 -9.39
CA ARG A 132 4.41 0.32 -10.57
C ARG A 132 4.98 0.91 -11.85
N ALA A 133 5.13 2.23 -11.89
CA ALA A 133 5.65 2.95 -13.04
C ALA A 133 7.08 2.52 -13.42
N LEU A 134 7.85 1.99 -12.46
CA LEU A 134 9.17 1.42 -12.69
C LEU A 134 9.12 -0.03 -13.21
N VAL A 135 8.27 -0.87 -12.59
CA VAL A 135 8.33 -2.33 -12.76
C VAL A 135 7.48 -2.81 -13.91
N GLU A 136 6.27 -2.27 -14.08
CA GLU A 136 5.32 -2.71 -15.10
C GLU A 136 5.88 -2.56 -16.53
N PRO A 137 6.52 -1.44 -16.92
CA PRO A 137 7.10 -1.33 -18.27
C PRO A 137 8.20 -2.36 -18.53
N VAL A 138 9.05 -2.63 -17.52
CA VAL A 138 10.13 -3.62 -17.62
C VAL A 138 9.57 -5.03 -17.76
N MET A 139 8.49 -5.37 -17.05
CA MET A 139 7.79 -6.64 -17.21
C MET A 139 7.15 -6.76 -18.59
N THR A 140 6.42 -5.73 -19.02
CA THR A 140 5.72 -5.72 -20.32
C THR A 140 6.69 -5.87 -21.48
N ALA A 141 7.87 -5.26 -21.40
CA ALA A 141 8.91 -5.40 -22.42
C ALA A 141 9.39 -6.86 -22.62
N ARG A 142 9.26 -7.72 -21.60
CA ARG A 142 9.62 -9.15 -21.67
C ARG A 142 8.58 -10.01 -22.38
N LEU A 143 7.37 -9.49 -22.61
CA LEU A 143 6.37 -10.19 -23.41
C LEU A 143 6.69 -10.07 -24.90
N PRO A 144 6.31 -11.07 -25.72
CA PRO A 144 6.31 -10.94 -27.16
C PRO A 144 5.57 -9.67 -27.59
N PRO A 145 6.04 -8.90 -28.60
CA PRO A 145 5.42 -7.63 -28.98
C PRO A 145 3.90 -7.67 -29.17
N ARG A 146 3.38 -8.74 -29.79
CA ARG A 146 1.94 -8.97 -30.00
C ARG A 146 1.12 -9.14 -28.71
N ASN A 147 1.75 -9.45 -27.58
CA ASN A 147 1.11 -9.72 -26.30
C ASN A 147 1.33 -8.58 -25.29
N ARG A 148 1.88 -7.43 -25.69
CA ARG A 148 2.20 -6.34 -24.75
C ARG A 148 1.00 -5.49 -24.32
N GLN A 149 -0.11 -5.56 -25.06
CA GLN A 149 -1.33 -4.81 -24.78
C GLN A 149 -2.40 -5.68 -24.13
N GLY A 150 -3.31 -5.06 -23.38
CA GLY A 150 -4.47 -5.73 -22.78
C GLY A 150 -4.17 -6.59 -21.55
N ASN A 151 -2.96 -6.52 -20.99
CA ASN A 151 -2.63 -7.16 -19.73
C ASN A 151 -2.90 -6.21 -18.56
N SER A 152 -3.34 -6.78 -17.44
CA SER A 152 -3.28 -6.15 -16.13
C SER A 152 -1.97 -6.50 -15.43
N PHE A 153 -1.43 -5.55 -14.68
CA PHE A 153 -0.30 -5.74 -13.78
C PHE A 153 -0.81 -6.01 -12.37
N ARG A 154 -0.34 -7.07 -11.72
CA ARG A 154 -0.71 -7.34 -10.33
C ARG A 154 0.47 -7.85 -9.52
N VAL A 155 0.73 -7.24 -8.37
CA VAL A 155 1.59 -7.80 -7.32
C VAL A 155 0.82 -8.91 -6.60
N ARG A 156 1.43 -10.11 -6.55
CA ARG A 156 0.89 -11.30 -5.89
C ARG A 156 1.06 -11.15 -4.38
N THR A 157 -0.03 -10.79 -3.70
CA THR A 157 -0.12 -10.62 -2.23
C THR A 157 -0.22 -11.97 -1.49
N ASP A 158 -0.55 -13.04 -2.20
CA ASP A 158 -0.52 -14.43 -1.73
C ASP A 158 0.91 -15.02 -1.69
N ARG A 159 1.91 -14.27 -2.18
CA ARG A 159 3.32 -14.65 -2.17
C ARG A 159 4.12 -13.66 -1.32
N PRO A 160 5.30 -14.05 -0.80
CA PRO A 160 6.10 -13.16 0.05
C PRO A 160 6.46 -11.84 -0.64
N LEU A 161 6.12 -10.73 0.02
CA LEU A 161 6.59 -9.38 -0.26
C LEU A 161 7.45 -8.94 0.92
N THR A 162 8.74 -8.69 0.67
CA THR A 162 9.70 -8.30 1.71
C THR A 162 10.41 -7.01 1.36
N LEU A 163 10.67 -6.18 2.36
CA LEU A 163 11.52 -5.00 2.28
C LEU A 163 12.56 -5.08 3.39
N ASP A 164 13.85 -4.95 3.07
CA ASP A 164 14.90 -4.86 4.09
C ASP A 164 15.35 -3.42 4.38
N GLU A 165 16.15 -3.26 5.43
CA GLU A 165 16.73 -1.98 5.89
C GLU A 165 17.59 -1.28 4.81
N ARG A 166 18.06 -2.02 3.80
CA ARG A 166 18.89 -1.50 2.70
C ARG A 166 18.06 -1.09 1.49
N GLY A 167 16.73 -1.11 1.61
CA GLY A 167 15.82 -0.79 0.51
C GLY A 167 15.72 -1.90 -0.54
N ARG A 168 16.11 -3.13 -0.24
CA ARG A 168 15.93 -4.25 -1.18
C ARG A 168 14.54 -4.84 -1.01
N ALA A 169 13.72 -4.66 -2.04
CA ALA A 169 12.39 -5.20 -2.14
C ALA A 169 12.41 -6.50 -2.97
N ARG A 170 11.72 -7.54 -2.49
CA ARG A 170 11.48 -8.78 -3.24
C ARG A 170 10.00 -9.13 -3.20
N PHE A 171 9.46 -9.47 -4.35
CA PHE A 171 8.04 -9.78 -4.52
C PHE A 171 7.81 -10.59 -5.78
N THR A 172 6.62 -11.15 -5.90
CA THR A 172 6.12 -11.75 -7.13
C THR A 172 5.10 -10.81 -7.75
N ALA A 173 5.18 -10.59 -9.06
CA ALA A 173 4.19 -9.85 -9.82
C ALA A 173 3.82 -10.62 -11.09
N MET A 174 2.63 -10.39 -11.62
CA MET A 174 2.14 -11.03 -12.81
C MET A 174 1.61 -10.03 -13.83
N LEU A 175 1.77 -10.40 -15.10
CA LEU A 175 1.05 -9.82 -16.23
C LEU A 175 0.07 -10.87 -16.76
N TYR A 176 -1.21 -10.51 -16.81
CA TYR A 176 -2.25 -11.45 -17.23
C TYR A 176 -3.41 -10.72 -17.89
N VAL A 177 -4.16 -11.43 -18.73
CA VAL A 177 -5.43 -10.93 -19.26
C VAL A 177 -6.52 -11.24 -18.23
N PRO A 178 -7.29 -10.25 -17.73
CA PRO A 178 -8.36 -10.52 -16.78
C PRO A 178 -9.31 -11.64 -17.25
N LYS A 179 -9.63 -12.57 -16.35
CA LYS A 179 -10.43 -13.78 -16.61
C LYS A 179 -9.77 -14.86 -17.49
N SER A 180 -8.51 -14.68 -17.89
CA SER A 180 -7.71 -15.75 -18.51
C SER A 180 -7.27 -16.77 -17.47
N GLU A 181 -7.09 -18.02 -17.90
CA GLU A 181 -6.48 -19.08 -17.09
C GLU A 181 -4.94 -18.98 -17.02
N THR A 182 -4.34 -18.10 -17.82
CA THR A 182 -2.89 -17.97 -17.93
C THR A 182 -2.39 -16.60 -17.50
N SER A 183 -1.26 -16.61 -16.79
CA SER A 183 -0.52 -15.44 -16.35
C SER A 183 0.97 -15.59 -16.64
N ASN A 184 1.67 -14.46 -16.72
CA ASN A 184 3.12 -14.39 -16.79
C ASN A 184 3.63 -13.88 -15.45
N ASP A 185 4.01 -14.82 -14.58
CA ASP A 185 4.49 -14.52 -13.23
C ASP A 185 6.00 -14.31 -13.24
N TYR A 186 6.45 -13.33 -12.48
CA TYR A 186 7.84 -12.96 -12.33
C TYR A 186 8.18 -12.76 -10.86
N GLN A 187 9.27 -13.37 -10.42
CA GLN A 187 9.95 -12.97 -9.20
C GLN A 187 10.81 -11.75 -9.51
N VAL A 188 10.57 -10.65 -8.80
CA VAL A 188 11.20 -9.35 -9.02
C VAL A 188 12.01 -8.95 -7.79
N GLN A 189 13.22 -8.42 -8.03
CA GLN A 189 13.98 -7.70 -7.01
C GLN A 189 14.20 -6.27 -7.46
N VAL A 190 13.84 -5.33 -6.59
CA VAL A 190 14.08 -3.89 -6.77
C VAL A 190 14.99 -3.43 -5.65
N ASN A 191 16.00 -2.64 -5.97
CA ASN A 191 16.78 -1.93 -4.98
C ASN A 191 16.35 -0.46 -4.98
N VAL A 192 15.95 0.04 -3.82
CA VAL A 192 15.65 1.44 -3.58
C VAL A 192 16.83 2.08 -2.86
N ARG A 193 17.25 3.25 -3.33
CA ARG A 193 18.28 4.09 -2.71
C ARG A 193 17.70 5.47 -2.46
N THR A 194 18.03 6.03 -1.30
CA THR A 194 17.61 7.37 -0.93
C THR A 194 18.82 8.30 -0.92
N THR A 195 18.76 9.36 -1.72
CA THR A 195 19.79 10.40 -1.77
C THR A 195 19.12 11.74 -1.47
N GLY A 196 19.54 12.41 -0.40
CA GLY A 196 18.94 13.70 0.01
C GLY A 196 17.43 13.61 0.27
N GLY A 197 16.96 12.53 0.92
CA GLY A 197 15.54 12.30 1.21
C GLY A 197 14.71 11.82 0.01
N LYS A 198 15.27 11.82 -1.21
CA LYS A 198 14.57 11.38 -2.42
C LYS A 198 14.87 9.91 -2.73
N PRO A 199 13.87 9.03 -2.66
CA PRO A 199 14.02 7.64 -3.08
C PRO A 199 14.09 7.55 -4.61
N SER A 200 14.97 6.68 -5.08
CA SER A 200 15.09 6.23 -6.47
C SER A 200 15.24 4.72 -6.47
N ALA A 201 14.80 4.04 -7.52
CA ALA A 201 14.88 2.58 -7.56
C ALA A 201 15.30 2.03 -8.90
N GLN A 202 15.83 0.82 -8.85
CA GLN A 202 16.25 0.07 -10.02
C GLN A 202 15.77 -1.38 -9.90
N VAL A 203 15.21 -1.91 -10.98
CA VAL A 203 14.95 -3.35 -11.12
C VAL A 203 16.31 -4.04 -11.28
N VAL A 204 16.69 -4.87 -10.30
CA VAL A 204 17.98 -5.57 -10.28
C VAL A 204 17.86 -6.97 -10.86
N SER A 205 16.74 -7.64 -10.59
CA SER A 205 16.47 -8.95 -11.16
C SER A 205 14.98 -9.11 -11.44
N MET A 206 14.69 -9.89 -12.49
CA MET A 206 13.34 -10.24 -12.89
C MET A 206 13.40 -11.57 -13.61
N ARG A 207 12.84 -12.61 -12.99
CA ARG A 207 12.90 -13.98 -13.46
C ARG A 207 11.49 -14.53 -13.61
N ARG A 208 11.18 -15.06 -14.80
CA ARG A 208 9.90 -15.74 -15.02
C ARG A 208 9.82 -16.97 -14.12
N VAL A 209 8.69 -17.16 -13.48
CA VAL A 209 8.37 -18.33 -12.66
C VAL A 209 7.11 -19.00 -13.18
N LYS A 210 6.91 -20.28 -12.85
CA LYS A 210 5.63 -20.93 -13.12
C LYS A 210 4.59 -20.34 -12.17
N ALA A 211 3.40 -20.10 -12.68
CA ALA A 211 2.25 -19.91 -11.81
C ALA A 211 1.99 -21.29 -11.15
N ASP A 212 2.17 -21.38 -9.84
CA ASP A 212 1.56 -22.47 -9.06
C ASP A 212 0.14 -22.05 -8.66
#